data_AF-A0A847XPW9-F1
#
_entry.id   AF-A0A847XPW9-F1
#
_cell.length_a   1.000
_cell.length_b   1.000
_cell.length_c   1.000
_cell.angle_alpha   90.00
_cell.angle_beta   90.00
_cell.angle_gamma   90.00
#
_symmetry.space_group_name_H-M   'P 1'
#
loop_
_entity.id
_entity.type
_entity.pdbx_description
1 polymer ?
#
loop_
_entity_poly.entity_id
_entity_poly.type
_entity_poly.pdbx_seq_one_letter_code
_entity_poly.pdbx_strand_id
1 'polypeptide(L)'
;MSTGREVLLRQKSTMIIGTMPWTAALFFIGSLALCGLPPFNGFISEYLIVIGMFKSLPLADLNHSVVLLCAITSLVLAGGLAIFCFTKAFGITFLGQPRSEEAIAPNEACKMMILPQTVTVLFILLIGLASPLFVKPVFEMVTAGFYITDTIPTVESSIMNLSKVSILSGIFIGIVILLLVYRSFHLKRRLVTTGPVWGCAYTVSSPKQQYTAASYSYNYNYLAKPLLGTQKIMEEMEEEEIFPGERDFRSFSEDMFRTKLIDVPVGRISGMLKKIAVMQTGEIRHYILYAFVFILFVLLLTFFNLI
;
A
#
# COMPACT_ATOMS: atom_id res chain seq x y z
N MET A 1 -44.95 10.35 -29.05
CA MET A 1 -44.08 9.18 -28.81
C MET A 1 -42.61 9.66 -28.82
N SER A 2 -42.14 10.21 -27.70
CA SER A 2 -40.77 10.70 -27.55
C SER A 2 -39.94 9.60 -26.92
N THR A 3 -39.08 8.98 -27.72
CA THR A 3 -38.19 7.88 -27.34
C THR A 3 -37.30 8.33 -26.18
N GLY A 4 -37.49 7.71 -25.01
CA GLY A 4 -36.65 7.92 -23.83
C GLY A 4 -35.19 7.55 -24.14
N ARG A 5 -34.38 8.55 -24.47
CA ARG A 5 -32.93 8.39 -24.58
C ARG A 5 -32.35 8.44 -23.17
N GLU A 6 -32.15 7.25 -22.60
CA GLU A 6 -31.36 7.03 -21.39
C GLU A 6 -29.99 7.75 -21.49
N VAL A 7 -29.82 8.83 -20.75
CA VAL A 7 -28.60 9.63 -20.73
C VAL A 7 -27.58 8.91 -19.84
N LEU A 8 -26.47 8.47 -20.43
CA LEU A 8 -25.33 7.95 -19.67
C LEU A 8 -24.41 9.13 -19.32
N LEU A 9 -24.43 9.52 -18.06
CA LEU A 9 -23.59 10.59 -17.53
C LEU A 9 -22.12 10.13 -17.53
N ARG A 10 -21.26 10.90 -18.19
CA ARG A 10 -19.81 10.72 -18.10
C ARG A 10 -19.17 12.00 -17.60
N GLN A 11 -18.34 11.80 -16.58
CA GLN A 11 -17.78 12.79 -15.69
C GLN A 11 -16.78 13.69 -16.42
N LYS A 12 -16.99 15.01 -16.40
CA LYS A 12 -15.93 15.99 -16.70
C LYS A 12 -15.70 16.86 -15.46
N SER A 13 -15.32 16.21 -14.37
CA SER A 13 -14.47 16.87 -13.39
C SER A 13 -13.10 17.03 -14.02
N THR A 14 -12.39 18.10 -13.67
CA THR A 14 -10.94 18.29 -13.78
C THR A 14 -10.17 17.16 -13.06
N MET A 15 -10.47 15.91 -13.39
CA MET A 15 -9.80 14.75 -12.85
C MET A 15 -8.41 14.67 -13.44
N ILE A 16 -7.44 14.35 -12.58
CA ILE A 16 -6.06 14.09 -12.99
C ILE A 16 -6.01 12.99 -14.05
N ILE A 17 -6.94 12.01 -14.05
CA ILE A 17 -7.01 10.99 -15.11
C ILE A 17 -7.21 11.57 -16.52
N GLY A 18 -7.89 12.72 -16.62
CA GLY A 18 -8.18 13.36 -17.90
C GLY A 18 -6.99 14.11 -18.48
N THR A 19 -6.10 14.61 -17.61
CA THR A 19 -4.90 15.38 -18.00
C THR A 19 -3.64 14.51 -18.06
N MET A 20 -3.56 13.47 -17.23
CA MET A 20 -2.44 12.50 -17.15
C MET A 20 -2.91 11.04 -17.36
N PRO A 21 -3.52 10.71 -18.51
CA PRO A 21 -4.10 9.38 -18.73
C PRO A 21 -3.08 8.24 -18.69
N TRP A 22 -1.84 8.45 -19.14
CA TRP A 22 -0.82 7.39 -19.15
C TRP A 22 -0.32 7.09 -17.75
N THR A 23 0.02 8.12 -16.99
CA THR A 23 0.45 7.96 -15.60
C THR A 23 -0.65 7.28 -14.76
N ALA A 24 -1.90 7.69 -14.94
CA ALA A 24 -3.02 7.08 -14.24
C ALA A 24 -3.25 5.62 -14.64
N ALA A 25 -3.15 5.27 -15.92
CA ALA A 25 -3.29 3.90 -16.39
C ALA A 25 -2.16 2.99 -15.85
N LEU A 26 -0.92 3.48 -15.86
CA LEU A 26 0.23 2.73 -15.35
C LEU A 26 0.15 2.51 -13.84
N PHE A 27 -0.21 3.56 -13.08
CA PHE A 27 -0.47 3.43 -11.65
C PHE A 27 -1.61 2.46 -11.36
N PHE A 28 -2.71 2.53 -12.14
CA PHE A 28 -3.83 1.62 -11.98
C PHE A 28 -3.42 0.17 -12.20
N ILE A 29 -2.70 -0.12 -13.27
CA ILE A 29 -2.21 -1.48 -13.56
C ILE A 29 -1.26 -1.97 -12.47
N GLY A 30 -0.32 -1.13 -12.04
CA GLY A 30 0.57 -1.45 -10.92
C GLY A 30 -0.19 -1.73 -9.62
N SER A 31 -1.24 -0.94 -9.34
CA SER A 31 -2.09 -1.15 -8.17
C SER A 31 -2.86 -2.46 -8.23
N LEU A 32 -3.38 -2.86 -9.39
CA LEU A 32 -4.03 -4.16 -9.57
C LEU A 32 -3.05 -5.33 -9.41
N ALA A 33 -1.81 -5.15 -9.85
CA ALA A 33 -0.75 -6.14 -9.68
C ALA A 33 -0.39 -6.35 -8.20
N LEU A 34 -0.30 -5.26 -7.41
CA LEU A 34 -0.05 -5.31 -5.97
C LEU A 34 -1.22 -5.88 -5.18
N CYS A 35 -2.45 -5.73 -5.68
CA CYS A 35 -3.63 -6.36 -5.10
C CYS A 35 -3.75 -7.87 -5.40
N GLY A 36 -2.81 -8.44 -6.17
CA GLY A 36 -2.82 -9.86 -6.49
C GLY A 36 -3.98 -10.26 -7.41
N LEU A 37 -4.31 -9.49 -8.45
CA LEU A 37 -5.30 -9.96 -9.44
C LEU A 37 -4.70 -11.08 -10.33
N PRO A 38 -5.44 -12.16 -10.68
CA PRO A 38 -4.93 -13.28 -11.47
C PRO A 38 -4.12 -12.97 -12.74
N PRO A 39 -4.44 -11.94 -13.55
CA PRO A 39 -3.66 -11.61 -14.74
C PRO A 39 -2.26 -11.00 -14.49
N PHE A 40 -1.88 -10.71 -13.24
CA PHE A 40 -0.63 -10.05 -12.92
C PHE A 40 0.34 -10.97 -12.17
N ASN A 41 1.64 -10.68 -12.29
CA ASN A 41 2.70 -11.43 -11.61
C ASN A 41 2.55 -11.49 -10.07
N GLY A 42 2.00 -10.45 -9.43
CA GLY A 42 1.79 -10.40 -7.99
C GLY A 42 0.93 -11.56 -7.49
N PHE A 43 -0.15 -11.88 -8.22
CA PHE A 43 -0.99 -13.05 -7.91
C PHE A 43 -0.21 -14.35 -8.00
N ILE A 44 0.62 -14.51 -9.04
CA ILE A 44 1.39 -15.74 -9.24
C ILE A 44 2.36 -15.97 -8.09
N SER A 45 3.06 -14.92 -7.64
CA SER A 45 3.97 -14.99 -6.51
C SER A 45 3.25 -15.40 -5.22
N GLU A 46 2.16 -14.72 -4.86
CA GLU A 46 1.37 -15.04 -3.66
C GLU A 46 0.72 -16.42 -3.75
N TYR A 47 0.22 -16.80 -4.91
CA TYR A 47 -0.38 -18.11 -5.17
C TYR A 47 0.62 -19.24 -4.96
N LEU A 48 1.86 -19.09 -5.45
CA LEU A 48 2.91 -20.09 -5.23
C LEU A 48 3.32 -20.20 -3.76
N ILE A 49 3.40 -19.07 -3.05
CA ILE A 49 3.67 -19.04 -1.60
C ILE A 49 2.56 -19.79 -0.84
N VAL A 50 1.30 -19.47 -1.13
CA VAL A 50 0.13 -20.10 -0.50
C VAL A 50 0.07 -21.59 -0.80
N ILE A 51 0.24 -22.01 -2.05
CA ILE A 51 0.27 -23.44 -2.42
C ILE A 51 1.43 -24.16 -1.76
N GLY A 52 2.61 -23.54 -1.68
CA GLY A 52 3.76 -24.12 -0.99
C GLY A 52 3.45 -24.39 0.49
N MET A 53 2.82 -23.43 1.17
CA MET A 53 2.38 -23.60 2.55
C MET A 53 1.30 -24.69 2.68
N PHE A 54 0.29 -24.69 1.82
CA PHE A 54 -0.78 -25.70 1.84
C PHE A 54 -0.26 -27.12 1.56
N LYS A 55 0.67 -27.29 0.62
CA LYS A 55 1.29 -28.59 0.33
C LYS A 55 2.15 -29.09 1.50
N SER A 56 2.64 -28.19 2.35
CA SER A 56 3.46 -28.52 3.51
C SER A 56 2.63 -28.86 4.76
N LEU A 57 1.36 -28.46 4.84
CA LEU A 57 0.49 -28.70 6.00
C LEU A 57 0.33 -30.18 6.38
N PRO A 58 0.10 -31.13 5.45
CA PRO A 58 -0.11 -32.53 5.82
C PRO A 58 1.11 -33.20 6.46
N LEU A 59 2.31 -32.65 6.24
CA LEU A 59 3.57 -33.20 6.76
C LEU A 59 4.07 -32.46 8.01
N ALA A 60 3.37 -31.41 8.45
CA ALA A 60 3.83 -30.53 9.51
C ALA A 60 3.31 -30.97 10.89
N ASP A 61 4.18 -30.91 11.90
CA ASP A 61 3.75 -31.05 13.31
C ASP A 61 2.74 -29.95 13.70
N LEU A 62 2.05 -30.13 14.82
CA LEU A 62 1.02 -29.20 15.29
C LEU A 62 1.54 -27.75 15.39
N ASN A 63 2.73 -27.55 15.97
CA ASN A 63 3.34 -26.22 16.09
C ASN A 63 3.61 -25.58 14.72
N HIS A 64 4.15 -26.35 13.77
CA HIS A 64 4.44 -25.88 12.41
C HIS A 64 3.16 -25.59 11.64
N SER A 65 2.13 -26.42 11.80
CA SER A 65 0.81 -26.22 11.20
C SER A 65 0.16 -24.92 11.67
N VAL A 66 0.25 -24.60 12.97
CA VAL A 66 -0.24 -23.32 13.51
C VAL A 66 0.50 -22.14 12.89
N VAL A 67 1.84 -22.20 12.80
CA VAL A 67 2.64 -21.13 12.19
C VAL A 67 2.28 -20.94 10.71
N LEU A 68 2.12 -22.02 9.95
CA LEU A 68 1.73 -21.97 8.54
C LEU A 68 0.34 -21.36 8.36
N LEU A 69 -0.64 -21.73 9.20
CA LEU A 69 -1.97 -21.13 9.17
C LEU A 69 -1.94 -19.64 9.53
N CYS A 70 -1.14 -19.24 10.53
CA CYS A 70 -0.92 -17.83 10.85
C CYS A 70 -0.29 -17.07 9.68
N ALA A 71 0.66 -17.69 8.97
CA ALA A 71 1.29 -17.08 7.79
C ALA A 71 0.30 -16.91 6.63
N ILE A 72 -0.49 -17.95 6.31
CA ILE A 72 -1.54 -17.90 5.27
C ILE A 72 -2.56 -16.81 5.60
N THR A 73 -3.06 -16.78 6.84
CA THR A 73 -4.06 -15.78 7.27
C THR A 73 -3.50 -14.37 7.24
N SER A 74 -2.24 -14.17 7.65
CA SER A 74 -1.56 -12.87 7.56
C SER A 74 -1.40 -12.40 6.12
N LEU A 75 -1.05 -13.30 5.19
CA LEU A 75 -0.89 -12.98 3.78
C LEU A 75 -2.23 -12.58 3.14
N VAL A 76 -3.32 -13.31 3.44
CA VAL A 76 -4.67 -12.97 2.98
C VAL A 76 -5.13 -11.63 3.55
N LEU A 77 -4.87 -11.37 4.83
CA LEU A 77 -5.18 -10.08 5.46
C LEU A 77 -4.41 -8.94 4.78
N ALA A 78 -3.12 -9.14 4.47
CA ALA A 78 -2.29 -8.16 3.78
C ALA A 78 -2.83 -7.85 2.37
N GLY A 79 -3.26 -8.87 1.61
CA GLY A 79 -3.91 -8.69 0.32
C GLY A 79 -5.21 -7.86 0.41
N GLY A 80 -6.05 -8.14 1.41
CA GLY A 80 -7.27 -7.35 1.67
C GLY A 80 -6.97 -5.88 2.01
N LEU A 81 -5.96 -5.63 2.84
CA LEU A 81 -5.49 -4.28 3.16
C LEU A 81 -4.87 -3.57 1.94
N ALA A 82 -4.18 -4.30 1.07
CA ALA A 82 -3.64 -3.76 -0.17
C ALA A 82 -4.77 -3.28 -1.09
N ILE A 83 -5.83 -4.09 -1.28
CA ILE A 83 -7.02 -3.68 -2.04
C ILE A 83 -7.58 -2.38 -1.48
N PHE A 84 -7.82 -2.31 -0.16
CA PHE A 84 -8.36 -1.13 0.49
C PHE A 84 -7.45 0.12 0.33
N CYS A 85 -6.14 -0.07 0.48
CA CYS A 85 -5.15 0.99 0.33
C CYS A 85 -5.14 1.56 -1.10
N PHE A 86 -5.12 0.68 -2.10
CA PHE A 86 -5.00 1.10 -3.50
C PHE A 86 -6.30 1.61 -4.10
N THR A 87 -7.47 1.10 -3.66
CA THR A 87 -8.76 1.71 -4.02
C THR A 87 -8.86 3.14 -3.48
N LYS A 88 -8.40 3.37 -2.23
CA LYS A 88 -8.29 4.71 -1.65
C LYS A 88 -7.31 5.58 -2.44
N ALA A 89 -6.09 5.10 -2.66
CA ALA A 89 -5.04 5.87 -3.32
C ALA A 89 -5.43 6.28 -4.74
N PHE A 90 -5.92 5.33 -5.54
CA PHE A 90 -6.36 5.60 -6.91
C PHE A 90 -7.62 6.47 -6.94
N GLY A 91 -8.62 6.13 -6.12
CA GLY A 91 -9.92 6.81 -6.07
C GLY A 91 -9.87 8.23 -5.53
N ILE A 92 -8.95 8.57 -4.64
CA ILE A 92 -8.81 9.94 -4.14
C ILE A 92 -7.90 10.78 -5.05
N THR A 93 -6.84 10.19 -5.59
CA THR A 93 -5.83 10.93 -6.38
C THR A 93 -6.29 11.17 -7.82
N PHE A 94 -6.67 10.10 -8.53
CA PHE A 94 -7.02 10.21 -9.96
C PHE A 94 -8.51 10.50 -10.16
N LEU A 95 -9.34 9.91 -9.28
CA LEU A 95 -10.79 10.09 -9.02
C LEU A 95 -11.40 11.49 -8.94
N GLY A 96 -10.60 12.40 -8.38
CA GLY A 96 -11.08 13.58 -7.66
C GLY A 96 -11.11 14.87 -8.47
N GLN A 97 -11.62 15.92 -7.85
CA GLN A 97 -11.41 17.30 -8.30
C GLN A 97 -10.11 17.84 -7.68
N PRO A 98 -9.43 18.76 -8.37
CA PRO A 98 -8.19 19.35 -7.88
C PRO A 98 -8.51 20.27 -6.70
N ARG A 99 -7.70 20.17 -5.64
CA ARG A 99 -7.88 20.93 -4.40
C ARG A 99 -6.83 22.04 -4.20
N SER A 100 -5.75 22.01 -4.96
CA SER A 100 -4.69 23.04 -4.95
C SER A 100 -4.52 23.62 -6.35
N GLU A 101 -3.92 24.81 -6.43
CA GLU A 101 -3.71 25.51 -7.70
C GLU A 101 -2.80 24.72 -8.65
N GLU A 102 -1.80 24.03 -8.11
CA GLU A 102 -0.87 23.18 -8.87
C GLU A 102 -1.57 21.98 -9.51
N ALA A 103 -2.71 21.55 -8.96
CA ALA A 103 -3.48 20.42 -9.46
C ALA A 103 -4.50 20.80 -10.55
N ILE A 104 -4.67 22.10 -10.89
CA ILE A 104 -5.71 22.57 -11.81
C ILE A 104 -5.45 22.15 -13.27
N ALA A 105 -4.18 22.00 -13.66
CA ALA A 105 -3.80 21.56 -15.01
C ALA A 105 -2.43 20.87 -15.02
N PRO A 106 -2.29 19.68 -14.42
CA PRO A 106 -1.01 19.00 -14.37
C PRO A 106 -0.68 18.42 -15.75
N ASN A 107 0.55 18.65 -16.23
CA ASN A 107 1.05 18.13 -17.51
C ASN A 107 1.49 16.68 -17.37
N GLU A 108 1.13 15.83 -18.34
CA GLU A 108 1.58 14.44 -18.41
C GLU A 108 3.11 14.32 -18.20
N ALA A 109 3.52 13.26 -17.50
CA ALA A 109 4.92 12.99 -17.26
C ALA A 109 5.71 12.89 -18.58
N CYS A 110 6.98 13.27 -18.56
CA CYS A 110 7.80 13.20 -19.76
C CYS A 110 7.91 11.75 -20.26
N LYS A 111 8.03 11.57 -21.58
CA LYS A 111 8.11 10.23 -22.20
C LYS A 111 9.25 9.37 -21.61
N MET A 112 10.36 10.01 -21.19
CA MET A 112 11.48 9.31 -20.56
C MET A 112 11.15 8.72 -19.18
N MET A 113 10.17 9.26 -18.46
CA MET A 113 9.67 8.68 -17.20
C MET A 113 8.61 7.60 -17.43
N ILE A 114 7.79 7.77 -18.48
CA ILE A 114 6.72 6.82 -18.82
C ILE A 114 7.29 5.52 -19.39
N LEU A 115 8.32 5.61 -20.24
CA LEU A 115 8.92 4.45 -20.89
C LEU A 115 9.34 3.34 -19.91
N PRO A 116 10.16 3.60 -18.87
CA PRO A 116 10.53 2.54 -17.91
C PRO A 116 9.31 1.97 -17.18
N GLN A 117 8.31 2.78 -16.87
CA GLN A 117 7.07 2.31 -16.23
C GLN A 117 6.25 1.39 -17.16
N THR A 118 6.14 1.74 -18.45
CA THR A 118 5.44 0.91 -19.43
C THR A 118 6.14 -0.44 -19.63
N VAL A 119 7.48 -0.45 -19.65
CA VAL A 119 8.27 -1.68 -19.75
C VAL A 119 8.03 -2.56 -18.52
N THR A 120 8.04 -1.98 -17.32
CA THR A 120 7.73 -2.71 -16.09
C THR A 120 6.33 -3.31 -16.12
N VAL A 121 5.32 -2.53 -16.52
CA VAL A 121 3.93 -3.02 -16.66
C VAL A 121 3.81 -4.15 -17.69
N LEU A 122 4.55 -4.05 -18.79
CA LEU A 122 4.60 -5.12 -19.79
C LEU A 122 5.14 -6.42 -19.17
N PHE A 123 6.23 -6.36 -18.41
CA PHE A 123 6.76 -7.54 -17.70
C PHE A 123 5.81 -8.08 -16.64
N ILE A 124 5.12 -7.22 -15.89
CA ILE A 124 4.10 -7.64 -14.90
C ILE A 124 3.00 -8.47 -15.57
N LEU A 125 2.47 -7.99 -16.69
CA LEU A 125 1.43 -8.68 -17.45
C LEU A 125 1.96 -9.94 -18.13
N LEU A 126 3.15 -9.87 -18.72
CA LEU A 126 3.76 -10.98 -19.43
C LEU A 126 4.07 -12.15 -18.48
N ILE A 127 4.60 -11.86 -17.29
CA ILE A 127 4.84 -12.88 -16.26
C ILE A 127 3.52 -13.42 -15.70
N GLY A 128 2.49 -12.59 -15.51
CA GLY A 128 1.18 -13.05 -15.03
C GLY A 128 0.49 -13.98 -16.03
N LEU A 129 0.39 -13.54 -17.29
CA LEU A 129 -0.28 -14.27 -18.37
C LEU A 129 0.50 -15.47 -18.87
N ALA A 130 1.83 -15.37 -18.99
CA ALA A 130 2.69 -16.47 -19.45
C ALA A 130 3.43 -17.15 -18.29
N SER A 131 2.80 -17.17 -17.11
CA SER A 131 3.40 -17.63 -15.86
C SER A 131 4.09 -19.00 -15.91
N PRO A 132 3.58 -20.05 -16.60
CA PRO A 132 4.28 -21.34 -16.70
C PRO A 132 5.67 -21.23 -17.35
N LEU A 133 5.85 -20.32 -18.32
CA LEU A 133 7.12 -20.14 -19.03
C LEU A 133 8.20 -19.54 -18.13
N PHE A 134 7.81 -18.71 -17.16
CA PHE A 134 8.74 -18.08 -16.22
C PHE A 134 8.99 -18.93 -14.98
N VAL A 135 7.96 -19.62 -14.49
CA VAL A 135 8.06 -20.38 -13.24
C VAL A 135 8.78 -21.71 -13.44
N LYS A 136 8.62 -22.37 -14.59
CA LYS A 136 9.30 -23.64 -14.89
C LYS A 136 10.84 -23.55 -14.76
N PRO A 137 11.56 -22.62 -15.42
CA PRO A 137 13.01 -22.54 -15.29
C PRO A 137 13.45 -22.19 -13.88
N VAL A 138 12.66 -21.40 -13.13
CA VAL A 138 12.95 -21.08 -11.72
C VAL A 138 12.88 -22.35 -10.87
N PHE A 139 11.87 -23.20 -11.07
CA PHE A 139 11.81 -24.48 -10.36
C PHE A 139 12.99 -25.38 -10.70
N GLU A 140 13.38 -25.48 -11.97
CA GLU A 140 14.55 -26.28 -12.39
C GLU A 140 15.85 -25.77 -11.74
N MET A 141 16.05 -24.45 -11.67
CA MET A 141 17.22 -23.85 -11.00
C MET A 141 17.23 -24.15 -9.50
N VAL A 142 16.07 -24.07 -8.83
CA VAL A 142 15.96 -24.34 -7.39
C VAL A 142 16.16 -25.83 -7.08
N THR A 143 15.54 -26.74 -7.85
CA THR A 143 15.72 -28.18 -7.62
C THR A 143 17.15 -28.63 -7.89
N ALA A 144 17.79 -28.10 -8.94
CA ALA A 144 19.20 -28.36 -9.23
C ALA A 144 20.13 -27.76 -8.16
N GLY A 145 19.86 -26.54 -7.70
CA GLY A 145 20.69 -25.84 -6.71
C GLY A 145 20.61 -26.41 -5.30
N PHE A 146 19.44 -26.93 -4.90
CA PHE A 146 19.22 -27.52 -3.57
C PHE A 146 19.26 -29.06 -3.58
N TYR A 147 19.60 -29.69 -4.70
CA TYR A 147 19.67 -31.15 -4.87
C TYR A 147 18.38 -31.88 -4.44
N ILE A 148 17.22 -31.33 -4.82
CA ILE A 148 15.91 -31.88 -4.46
C ILE A 148 15.46 -32.86 -5.54
N THR A 149 15.50 -34.17 -5.27
CA THR A 149 15.22 -35.23 -6.26
C THR A 149 13.76 -35.70 -6.29
N ASP A 150 13.02 -35.58 -5.18
CA ASP A 150 11.72 -36.28 -4.99
C ASP A 150 10.48 -35.41 -5.33
N THR A 151 10.65 -34.26 -5.98
CA THR A 151 9.57 -33.26 -6.18
C THR A 151 9.07 -33.14 -7.62
N ILE A 152 9.55 -33.96 -8.55
CA ILE A 152 9.15 -33.91 -9.97
C ILE A 152 7.62 -33.92 -10.17
N PRO A 153 6.83 -34.86 -9.58
CA PRO A 153 5.37 -34.85 -9.75
C PRO A 153 4.68 -33.66 -9.07
N THR A 154 5.27 -33.10 -8.00
CA THR A 154 4.71 -31.93 -7.32
C THR A 154 4.98 -30.63 -8.07
N VAL A 155 6.08 -30.56 -8.83
CA VAL A 155 6.40 -29.44 -9.74
C VAL A 155 5.49 -29.47 -10.97
N GLU A 156 5.31 -30.63 -11.62
CA GLU A 156 4.44 -30.76 -12.80
C GLU A 156 2.98 -30.39 -12.50
N SER A 157 2.44 -30.86 -11.36
CA SER A 157 1.09 -30.49 -10.93
C SER A 157 0.93 -28.98 -10.65
N SER A 158 1.96 -28.33 -10.08
CA SER A 158 1.95 -26.88 -9.87
C SER A 158 1.97 -26.12 -11.20
N ILE A 159 2.79 -26.54 -12.17
CA ILE A 159 2.86 -25.92 -13.51
C ILE A 159 1.54 -26.11 -14.26
N MET A 160 0.90 -27.27 -14.15
CA MET A 160 -0.41 -27.53 -14.73
C MET A 160 -1.49 -26.61 -14.15
N ASN A 161 -1.52 -26.45 -12.82
CA ASN A 161 -2.45 -25.52 -12.17
C ASN A 161 -2.20 -24.07 -12.59
N LEU A 162 -0.93 -23.67 -12.68
CA LEU A 162 -0.55 -22.33 -13.14
C LEU A 162 -0.96 -22.09 -14.60
N SER A 163 -0.89 -23.11 -15.44
CA SER A 163 -1.37 -23.03 -16.83
C SER A 163 -2.88 -22.80 -16.90
N LYS A 164 -3.66 -23.46 -16.03
CA LYS A 164 -5.12 -23.21 -15.91
C LYS A 164 -5.41 -21.78 -15.46
N VAL A 165 -4.66 -21.28 -14.46
CA VAL A 165 -4.77 -19.89 -13.98
C VAL A 165 -4.46 -18.89 -15.09
N SER A 166 -3.40 -19.12 -15.86
CA SER A 166 -3.01 -18.30 -17.01
C SER A 166 -4.11 -18.25 -18.07
N ILE A 167 -4.68 -19.41 -18.46
CA ILE A 167 -5.79 -19.48 -19.42
C ILE A 167 -7.02 -18.73 -18.89
N LEU A 168 -7.39 -18.95 -17.63
CA LEU A 168 -8.54 -18.28 -17.01
C LEU A 168 -8.35 -16.75 -16.95
N SER A 169 -7.13 -16.31 -16.65
CA SER A 169 -6.77 -14.89 -16.66
C SER A 169 -6.84 -14.29 -18.06
N GLY A 170 -6.40 -15.02 -19.08
CA GLY A 170 -6.55 -14.63 -20.49
C GLY A 170 -8.01 -14.51 -20.92
N ILE A 171 -8.86 -15.48 -20.52
CA ILE A 171 -10.32 -15.42 -20.75
C ILE A 171 -10.92 -14.21 -20.05
N PHE A 172 -10.55 -13.95 -18.80
CA PHE A 172 -11.04 -12.80 -18.04
C PHE A 172 -10.70 -11.47 -18.73
N ILE A 173 -9.44 -11.29 -19.16
CA ILE A 173 -9.04 -10.10 -19.94
C ILE A 173 -9.85 -10.01 -21.24
N GLY A 174 -10.01 -11.13 -21.97
CA GLY A 174 -10.77 -11.18 -23.21
C GLY A 174 -12.22 -10.73 -23.03
N ILE A 175 -12.89 -11.19 -21.97
CA ILE A 175 -14.25 -10.78 -21.60
C ILE A 175 -14.30 -9.28 -21.28
N VAL A 176 -13.36 -8.77 -20.49
CA VAL A 176 -13.29 -7.34 -20.14
C VAL A 176 -13.12 -6.48 -21.40
N ILE A 177 -12.20 -6.85 -22.29
CA ILE A 177 -11.99 -6.14 -23.56
C ILE A 177 -13.27 -6.18 -24.41
N LEU A 178 -13.91 -7.35 -24.53
CA LEU A 178 -15.16 -7.50 -25.27
C LEU A 178 -16.27 -6.59 -24.71
N LEU A 179 -16.45 -6.55 -23.40
CA LEU A 179 -17.42 -5.68 -22.74
C LEU A 179 -17.11 -4.20 -22.96
N LEU A 180 -15.83 -3.80 -22.93
CA LEU A 180 -15.43 -2.42 -23.20
C LEU A 180 -15.65 -2.02 -24.66
N VAL A 181 -15.38 -2.92 -25.61
CA VAL A 181 -15.65 -2.70 -27.04
C VAL A 181 -17.16 -2.63 -27.29
N TYR A 182 -17.93 -3.56 -26.73
CA TYR A 182 -19.38 -3.58 -26.80
C TYR A 182 -19.99 -2.29 -26.25
N ARG A 183 -19.57 -1.88 -25.04
CA ARG A 183 -19.96 -0.60 -24.44
C ARG A 183 -19.61 0.57 -25.38
N SER A 184 -18.39 0.60 -25.90
CA SER A 184 -17.95 1.68 -26.78
C SER A 184 -18.80 1.75 -28.05
N PHE A 185 -19.17 0.62 -28.64
CA PHE A 185 -20.06 0.57 -29.80
C PHE A 185 -21.47 1.10 -29.49
N HIS A 186 -22.06 0.68 -28.36
CA HIS A 186 -23.39 1.13 -27.95
C HIS A 186 -23.46 2.61 -27.58
N LEU A 187 -22.41 3.15 -26.96
CA LEU A 187 -22.39 4.54 -26.50
C LEU A 187 -22.08 5.54 -27.63
N LYS A 188 -21.59 5.11 -28.81
CA LYS A 188 -21.26 6.01 -29.95
C LYS A 188 -22.42 6.89 -30.40
N ARG A 189 -23.68 6.44 -30.23
CA ARG A 189 -24.89 7.13 -30.73
C ARG A 189 -25.57 8.01 -29.67
N ARG A 190 -25.05 8.07 -28.45
CA ARG A 190 -25.66 8.82 -27.35
C ARG A 190 -24.98 10.18 -27.20
N LEU A 191 -25.79 11.25 -27.18
CA LEU A 191 -25.33 12.59 -26.78
C LEU A 191 -25.00 12.55 -25.29
N VAL A 192 -23.74 12.76 -24.95
CA VAL A 192 -23.24 12.78 -23.57
C VAL A 192 -23.16 14.23 -23.12
N THR A 193 -23.89 14.57 -22.05
CA THR A 193 -23.77 15.88 -21.40
C THR A 193 -22.90 15.76 -20.15
N THR A 194 -22.21 16.84 -19.80
CA THR A 194 -21.30 16.90 -18.65
C THR A 194 -21.86 17.87 -17.60
N GLY A 195 -21.87 17.46 -16.33
CA GLY A 195 -22.31 18.29 -15.21
C GLY A 195 -21.41 18.15 -13.98
N PRO A 196 -21.63 18.99 -12.95
CA PRO A 196 -20.89 18.91 -11.69
C PRO A 196 -21.20 17.60 -10.94
N VAL A 197 -20.17 17.05 -10.29
CA VAL A 197 -20.18 15.72 -9.65
C VAL A 197 -20.56 15.75 -8.18
N TRP A 198 -20.25 16.85 -7.51
CA TRP A 198 -20.46 17.07 -6.08
C TRP A 198 -21.30 18.34 -5.96
N GLY A 199 -22.59 18.16 -6.24
CA GLY A 199 -23.55 19.26 -6.26
C GLY A 199 -24.54 19.16 -5.12
N CYS A 200 -25.06 17.97 -4.76
CA CYS A 200 -26.16 17.82 -3.79
C CYS A 200 -27.23 18.95 -3.90
N ALA A 201 -27.62 19.30 -5.13
CA ALA A 201 -28.50 20.42 -5.48
C ALA A 201 -27.98 21.87 -5.26
N TYR A 202 -26.75 22.05 -4.78
CA TYR A 202 -26.05 23.33 -4.78
C TYR A 202 -25.58 23.72 -6.19
N THR A 203 -25.71 25.02 -6.49
CA THR A 203 -25.38 25.61 -7.80
C THR A 203 -23.88 25.79 -8.01
N VAL A 204 -23.09 25.81 -6.94
CA VAL A 204 -21.62 25.97 -6.96
C VAL A 204 -20.99 24.72 -6.36
N SER A 205 -20.38 23.88 -7.20
CA SER A 205 -19.61 22.72 -6.74
C SER A 205 -18.24 23.16 -6.22
N SER A 206 -17.92 22.81 -4.98
CA SER A 206 -16.61 23.07 -4.35
C SER A 206 -15.82 21.77 -4.16
N PRO A 207 -14.49 21.76 -4.38
CA PRO A 207 -13.63 20.60 -4.08
C PRO A 207 -13.70 20.13 -2.61
N LYS A 208 -14.16 21.00 -1.70
CA LYS A 208 -14.41 20.68 -0.28
C LYS A 208 -15.55 19.67 -0.07
N GLN A 209 -16.47 19.53 -1.03
CA GLN A 209 -17.61 18.61 -0.95
C GLN A 209 -17.25 17.16 -1.34
N GLN A 210 -16.07 16.93 -1.95
CA GLN A 210 -15.60 15.59 -2.29
C GLN A 210 -15.10 14.85 -1.04
N TYR A 211 -15.37 13.54 -0.95
CA TYR A 211 -14.74 12.67 0.05
C TYR A 211 -13.20 12.82 0.09
N THR A 212 -12.64 12.83 1.30
CA THR A 212 -11.20 12.89 1.54
C THR A 212 -10.65 11.49 1.79
N ALA A 213 -9.31 11.39 1.74
CA ALA A 213 -8.61 10.18 2.16
C ALA A 213 -8.95 9.77 3.60
N ALA A 214 -9.16 10.76 4.48
CA ALA A 214 -9.52 10.53 5.88
C ALA A 214 -10.95 9.98 6.03
N SER A 215 -11.92 10.54 5.28
CA SER A 215 -13.31 10.03 5.31
C SER A 215 -13.42 8.63 4.72
N TYR A 216 -12.66 8.31 3.66
CA TYR A 216 -12.64 6.96 3.07
C TYR A 216 -12.17 5.90 4.08
N SER A 217 -11.17 6.24 4.91
CA SER A 217 -10.63 5.32 5.92
C SER A 217 -11.23 5.47 7.32
N TYR A 218 -12.30 6.23 7.49
CA TYR A 218 -12.87 6.52 8.80
C TYR A 218 -13.27 5.25 9.56
N ASN A 219 -14.06 4.38 8.93
CA ASN A 219 -14.56 3.15 9.58
C ASN A 219 -13.42 2.19 9.98
N TYR A 220 -12.41 2.06 9.13
CA TYR A 220 -11.25 1.21 9.41
C TYR A 220 -10.36 1.80 10.51
N ASN A 221 -10.14 3.13 10.48
CA ASN A 221 -9.41 3.82 11.54
C ASN A 221 -10.12 3.73 12.90
N TYR A 222 -11.46 3.73 12.90
CA TYR A 222 -12.25 3.54 14.10
C TYR A 222 -12.05 2.14 14.69
N LEU A 223 -12.13 1.10 13.85
CA LEU A 223 -11.91 -0.29 14.28
C LEU A 223 -10.46 -0.52 14.75
N ALA A 224 -9.49 0.05 14.06
CA ALA A 224 -8.06 -0.07 14.36
C ALA A 224 -7.52 1.00 15.32
N LYS A 225 -8.38 1.80 15.96
CA LYS A 225 -8.01 2.86 16.91
C LYS A 225 -7.00 2.44 17.99
N PRO A 226 -7.10 1.27 18.65
CA PRO A 226 -6.13 0.88 19.67
C PRO A 226 -4.72 0.64 19.10
N LEU A 227 -4.62 0.30 17.81
CA LEU A 227 -3.34 0.05 17.14
C LEU A 227 -2.76 1.32 16.51
N LEU A 228 -3.61 2.10 15.83
CA LEU A 228 -3.18 3.26 15.04
C LEU A 228 -3.06 4.56 15.85
N GLY A 229 -3.62 4.63 17.06
CA GLY A 229 -3.55 5.85 17.88
C GLY A 229 -4.19 7.08 17.22
N THR A 230 -5.15 6.90 16.30
CA THR A 230 -5.77 8.00 15.56
C THR A 230 -6.46 8.97 16.51
N GLN A 231 -6.06 10.24 16.44
CA GLN A 231 -6.68 11.34 17.18
C GLN A 231 -7.49 12.21 16.23
N LYS A 232 -8.70 12.55 16.66
CA LYS A 232 -9.59 13.47 15.96
C LYS A 232 -9.77 14.70 16.84
N ILE A 233 -9.44 15.86 16.30
CA ILE A 233 -9.71 17.16 16.90
C ILE A 233 -10.85 17.78 16.09
N MET A 234 -12.01 17.86 16.72
CA MET A 234 -13.22 18.46 16.16
C MET A 234 -14.07 18.92 17.34
N GLU A 235 -14.57 20.16 17.29
CA GLU A 235 -15.61 20.61 18.20
C GLU A 235 -16.92 19.88 17.84
N GLU A 236 -17.51 19.20 18.83
CA GLU A 236 -18.79 18.50 18.66
C GLU A 236 -19.93 19.51 18.53
N MET A 237 -21.00 19.14 17.82
CA MET A 237 -22.16 20.01 17.70
C MET A 237 -23.00 19.86 18.96
N GLU A 238 -23.29 20.96 19.64
CA GLU A 238 -24.23 20.96 20.75
C GLU A 238 -25.66 20.83 20.22
N GLU A 239 -26.55 20.15 20.95
CA GLU A 239 -27.94 19.92 20.52
C GLU A 239 -28.73 21.23 20.36
N GLU A 240 -28.29 22.30 21.03
CA GLU A 240 -28.90 23.63 21.02
C GLU A 240 -28.42 24.51 19.85
N GLU A 241 -27.40 24.08 19.11
CA GLU A 241 -26.77 24.89 18.06
C GLU A 241 -27.47 24.71 16.70
N ILE A 242 -28.52 25.52 16.48
CA ILE A 242 -29.37 25.44 15.27
C ILE A 242 -28.63 25.91 14.00
N PHE A 243 -27.74 26.90 14.12
CA PHE A 243 -26.93 27.44 13.02
C PHE A 243 -25.44 27.36 13.38
N PRO A 244 -24.75 26.27 13.01
CA PRO A 244 -23.36 26.09 13.40
C PRO A 244 -22.44 27.11 12.73
N GLY A 245 -21.49 27.63 13.49
CA GLY A 245 -20.43 28.52 13.00
C GLY A 245 -19.37 27.83 12.13
N GLU A 246 -18.32 28.56 11.76
CA GLU A 246 -17.14 27.96 11.10
C GLU A 246 -16.42 27.00 12.05
N ARG A 247 -16.05 25.82 11.56
CA ARG A 247 -15.35 24.80 12.35
C ARG A 247 -14.20 24.16 11.59
N ASP A 248 -13.18 23.78 12.34
CA ASP A 248 -12.02 23.06 11.85
C ASP A 248 -12.09 21.57 12.21
N PHE A 249 -11.84 20.70 11.24
CA PHE A 249 -11.65 19.27 11.45
C PHE A 249 -10.19 18.91 11.18
N ARG A 250 -9.51 18.33 12.18
CA ARG A 250 -8.14 17.81 12.01
C ARG A 250 -8.06 16.37 12.49
N SER A 251 -7.49 15.52 11.65
CA SER A 251 -7.23 14.12 11.98
C SER A 251 -5.75 13.84 11.90
N PHE A 252 -5.18 13.32 12.98
CA PHE A 252 -3.78 12.94 13.05
C PHE A 252 -3.66 11.44 13.32
N SER A 253 -2.70 10.81 12.66
CA SER A 253 -2.30 9.44 12.93
C SER A 253 -0.84 9.50 13.37
N GLU A 254 -0.60 9.32 14.66
CA GLU A 254 0.77 9.12 15.13
C GLU A 254 1.19 7.68 14.90
N ASP A 255 2.41 7.48 14.42
CA ASP A 255 2.98 6.14 14.33
C ASP A 255 3.40 5.69 15.73
N MET A 256 2.51 4.91 16.37
CA MET A 256 2.71 4.35 17.70
C MET A 256 4.00 3.53 17.80
N PHE A 257 4.39 2.82 16.73
CA PHE A 257 5.60 2.02 16.71
C PHE A 257 6.83 2.92 16.65
N ARG A 258 6.85 3.92 15.78
CA ARG A 258 7.94 4.91 15.74
C ARG A 258 8.11 5.60 17.09
N THR A 259 7.03 6.12 17.67
CA THR A 259 7.12 6.85 18.94
C THR A 259 7.62 5.94 20.07
N LYS A 260 7.04 4.74 20.23
CA LYS A 260 7.38 3.86 21.37
C LYS A 260 8.66 3.06 21.18
N LEU A 261 8.94 2.54 19.99
CA LEU A 261 10.11 1.68 19.71
C LEU A 261 11.35 2.48 19.30
N ILE A 262 11.19 3.68 18.77
CA ILE A 262 12.32 4.48 18.27
C ILE A 262 12.49 5.75 19.10
N ASP A 263 11.55 6.67 19.06
CA ASP A 263 11.74 8.02 19.60
C ASP A 263 11.94 8.01 21.13
N VAL A 264 11.15 7.20 21.86
CA VAL A 264 11.27 7.06 23.31
C VAL A 264 12.62 6.47 23.76
N PRO A 265 13.08 5.30 23.28
CA PRO A 265 14.37 4.75 23.70
C PRO A 265 15.55 5.62 23.23
N VAL A 266 15.49 6.15 22.00
CA VAL A 266 16.53 7.08 21.50
C VAL A 266 16.57 8.33 22.36
N GLY A 267 15.43 8.90 22.73
CA GLY A 267 15.33 10.05 23.63
C GLY A 267 15.91 9.77 25.01
N ARG A 268 15.66 8.59 25.59
CA ARG A 268 16.25 8.18 26.88
C ARG A 268 17.76 8.04 26.80
N ILE A 269 18.28 7.35 25.78
CA ILE A 269 19.72 7.18 25.57
C ILE A 269 20.39 8.53 25.34
N SER A 270 19.82 9.36 24.47
CA SER A 270 20.32 10.73 24.21
C SER A 270 20.31 11.57 25.49
N GLY A 271 19.25 11.49 26.29
CA GLY A 271 19.17 12.17 27.58
C GLY A 271 20.24 11.72 28.57
N MET A 272 20.53 10.41 28.64
CA MET A 272 21.64 9.88 29.45
C MET A 272 23.00 10.35 28.94
N LEU A 273 23.23 10.30 27.63
CA LEU A 273 24.47 10.75 27.01
C LEU A 273 24.72 12.24 27.21
N LYS A 274 23.68 13.08 27.13
CA LYS A 274 23.79 14.52 27.43
C LYS A 274 24.25 14.79 28.86
N LYS A 275 23.81 13.97 29.83
CA LYS A 275 24.28 14.08 31.23
C LYS A 275 25.74 13.67 31.38
N ILE A 276 26.19 12.63 30.67
CA ILE A 276 27.59 12.20 30.64
C ILE A 276 28.47 13.23 29.92
N ALA A 277 27.95 13.86 28.87
CA ALA A 277 28.64 14.88 28.09
C ALA A 277 28.99 16.14 28.90
N VAL A 278 28.41 16.33 30.09
CA VAL A 278 28.84 17.38 31.04
C VAL A 278 30.31 17.21 31.45
N MET A 279 30.88 15.99 31.36
CA MET A 279 32.32 15.78 31.57
C MET A 279 33.21 16.38 30.46
N GLN A 280 32.65 16.82 29.34
CA GLN A 280 33.40 17.47 28.26
C GLN A 280 33.40 19.00 28.46
N THR A 281 34.11 19.47 29.49
CA THR A 281 34.16 20.90 29.85
C THR A 281 35.09 21.75 28.97
N GLY A 282 35.93 21.13 28.13
CA GLY A 282 36.90 21.81 27.26
C GLY A 282 38.17 22.29 27.97
N GLU A 283 38.25 22.14 29.29
CA GLU A 283 39.38 22.57 30.12
C GLU A 283 40.32 21.39 30.42
N ILE A 284 41.58 21.51 30.03
CA ILE A 284 42.60 20.44 30.16
C ILE A 284 42.73 19.93 31.60
N ARG A 285 42.59 20.83 32.59
CA ARG A 285 42.69 20.50 34.03
C ARG A 285 41.66 19.45 34.48
N HIS A 286 40.45 19.48 33.93
CA HIS A 286 39.40 18.50 34.27
C HIS A 286 39.75 17.12 33.74
N TYR A 287 40.27 17.02 32.51
CA TYR A 287 40.65 15.74 31.91
C TYR A 287 41.81 15.07 32.66
N ILE A 288 42.80 15.85 33.12
CA ILE A 288 43.90 15.33 33.95
C ILE A 288 43.36 14.80 35.29
N LEU A 289 42.46 15.55 35.95
CA LEU A 289 41.82 15.12 37.19
C LEU A 289 41.04 13.81 37.02
N TYR A 290 40.25 13.69 35.95
CA TYR A 290 39.48 12.48 35.66
C TYR A 290 40.39 11.26 35.46
N ALA A 291 41.50 11.41 34.74
CA ALA A 291 42.48 10.34 34.56
C ALA A 291 43.14 9.92 35.89
N PHE A 292 43.50 10.88 36.74
CA PHE A 292 44.07 10.59 38.06
C PHE A 292 43.07 9.87 38.98
N VAL A 293 41.82 10.34 39.04
CA VAL A 293 40.75 9.70 39.82
C VAL A 293 40.47 8.28 39.32
N PHE A 294 40.49 8.06 38.00
CA PHE A 294 40.33 6.74 37.42
C PHE A 294 41.45 5.77 37.85
N ILE A 295 42.71 6.21 37.79
CA ILE A 295 43.85 5.39 38.23
C ILE A 295 43.76 5.06 39.72
N LEU A 296 43.41 6.04 40.56
CA LEU A 296 43.22 5.82 41.99
C LEU A 296 42.07 4.83 42.27
N PHE A 297 40.96 4.95 41.54
CA PHE A 297 39.81 4.07 41.66
C PHE A 297 40.17 2.61 41.30
N VAL A 298 40.89 2.40 40.19
CA VAL A 298 41.37 1.07 39.80
C VAL A 298 42.32 0.51 40.86
N LEU A 299 43.26 1.31 41.37
CA LEU A 299 44.21 0.89 42.40
C LEU A 299 43.49 0.48 43.70
N LEU A 300 42.48 1.24 44.13
CA LEU A 300 41.68 0.89 45.30
C LEU A 300 40.91 -0.41 45.08
N LEU A 301 40.30 -0.58 43.91
CA LEU A 301 39.57 -1.81 43.60
C LEU A 301 40.48 -3.05 43.60
N THR A 302 41.71 -2.93 43.10
CA THR A 302 42.73 -3.98 43.18
C THR A 302 43.20 -4.22 44.61
N PHE A 303 43.42 -3.17 45.40
CA PHE A 303 43.83 -3.31 46.80
C PHE A 303 42.78 -4.03 47.65
N PHE A 304 41.49 -3.82 47.36
CA PHE A 304 40.38 -4.52 48.03
C PHE A 304 40.00 -5.86 47.37
N ASN A 305 40.76 -6.36 46.38
CA ASN A 305 40.48 -7.62 45.66
C ASN A 305 39.07 -7.70 45.05
N LEU A 306 38.51 -6.57 44.63
CA LEU A 306 37.23 -6.52 43.90
C LEU A 306 37.42 -6.76 42.38
N ILE A 307 38.65 -6.63 41.90
CA ILE A 307 39.17 -6.99 40.57
C ILE A 307 40.64 -7.32 40.73
#